data_AF-A0A238YVE0-F1
#
_entry.id   AF-A0A238YVE0-F1
#
_cell.length_a   1.000
_cell.length_b   1.000
_cell.length_c   1.000
_cell.angle_alpha   90.00
_cell.angle_beta   90.00
_cell.angle_gamma   90.00
#
_symmetry.space_group_name_H-M   'P 1'
#
loop_
_entity.id
_entity.type
_entity.pdbx_description
1 polymer ?
#
loop_
_entity_poly.entity_id
_entity_poly.type
_entity_poly.pdbx_seq_one_letter_code
_entity_poly.pdbx_strand_id
1 'polypeptide(L)'
;MATPNERLRSYRESMPSRAVPGEVMGRAELAEAVNRYIWETTGKRHQLDAHTIARYERGVVRWPNAAYRWGLRAVLDVASDADLGFYPTRRGNSQSPPRSGTAPGKAFDVRARVELHDSPSEFLANTTVETPVPTRLGWTEVEHVRATTQAVAMSENLFGGGLSCEAATAQLRWAGRLLDVRAAREVHLAMAEAVGNLAGVVGYSAFDIANYAAADRCFAFALWCADASGSWSLRANTLADMARKAVYLGELDYALELIEFAEVRSDRLTATARAMLATIRARLLALTGRHAEACADIDRADGHFADHDASADPPWLCYYDAAEHHGSTGKALIPIAQVRSRPELATRRLDEVIRWQGVDYPRSRTFSRIRLATLLMNTGYPEDALSVGHQAVIDSASLRSKRLLTELQGLAGAADAYSHLGDVAELRHAITRMSHPET
;
A
#
# COMPACT_ATOMS: atom_id res chain seq x y z
N MET A 1 32.45 6.97 -28.34
CA MET A 1 31.87 5.65 -28.63
C MET A 1 32.60 4.61 -27.79
N ALA A 2 31.89 3.68 -27.16
CA ALA A 2 32.52 2.62 -26.36
C ALA A 2 33.14 1.57 -27.29
N THR A 3 34.36 1.12 -26.99
CA THR A 3 35.01 0.01 -27.70
C THR A 3 34.21 -1.27 -27.48
N PRO A 4 33.71 -1.94 -28.53
CA PRO A 4 33.01 -3.21 -28.39
C PRO A 4 33.88 -4.28 -27.72
N ASN A 5 33.28 -5.13 -26.90
CA ASN A 5 33.93 -6.30 -26.31
C ASN A 5 33.74 -7.50 -27.25
N GLU A 6 34.57 -7.54 -28.31
CA GLU A 6 34.54 -8.62 -29.28
C GLU A 6 34.96 -9.96 -28.68
N ARG A 7 35.80 -9.96 -27.62
CA ARG A 7 36.23 -11.21 -26.95
C ARG A 7 35.06 -11.97 -26.35
N LEU A 8 34.21 -11.29 -25.58
CA LEU A 8 33.01 -11.92 -25.00
C LEU A 8 32.07 -12.44 -26.07
N ARG A 9 31.90 -11.70 -27.17
CA ARG A 9 31.07 -12.12 -28.30
C ARG A 9 31.64 -13.39 -28.95
N SER A 10 32.94 -13.41 -29.24
CA SER A 10 33.60 -14.56 -29.85
C SER A 10 33.52 -15.82 -28.98
N TYR A 11 33.72 -15.71 -27.66
CA TYR A 11 33.59 -16.87 -26.76
C TYR A 11 32.16 -17.41 -26.69
N ARG A 12 31.15 -16.54 -26.72
CA ARG A 12 29.76 -16.99 -26.81
C ARG A 12 29.51 -17.71 -28.14
N GLU A 13 29.96 -17.12 -29.24
CA GLU A 13 29.70 -17.67 -30.59
C GLU A 13 30.53 -18.93 -30.89
N SER A 14 31.60 -19.21 -30.14
CA SER A 14 32.31 -20.49 -30.22
C SER A 14 31.60 -21.64 -29.50
N MET A 15 30.62 -21.34 -28.66
CA MET A 15 29.83 -22.37 -27.96
C MET A 15 28.64 -22.80 -28.81
N PRO A 16 28.37 -24.11 -28.97
CA PRO A 16 27.16 -24.57 -29.64
C PRO A 16 25.93 -24.25 -28.80
N SER A 17 24.83 -23.85 -29.44
CA SER A 17 23.54 -23.71 -28.77
C SER A 17 23.01 -25.09 -28.35
N ARG A 18 22.56 -25.19 -27.11
CA ARG A 18 21.83 -26.35 -26.57
C ARG A 18 20.34 -26.30 -26.94
N ALA A 19 19.83 -25.12 -27.28
CA ALA A 19 18.42 -24.92 -27.63
C ALA A 19 18.15 -25.13 -29.12
N VAL A 20 19.09 -24.77 -30.00
CA VAL A 20 18.92 -24.86 -31.46
C VAL A 20 20.09 -25.62 -32.09
N PRO A 21 19.88 -26.87 -32.55
CA PRO A 21 20.93 -27.67 -33.17
C PRO A 21 21.51 -27.00 -34.43
N GLY A 22 22.83 -26.84 -34.48
CA GLY A 22 23.53 -26.22 -35.62
C GLY A 22 23.73 -24.70 -35.51
N GLU A 23 23.19 -24.06 -34.48
CA GLU A 23 23.44 -22.64 -34.18
C GLU A 23 24.44 -22.43 -33.04
N VAL A 24 24.95 -21.21 -32.94
CA VAL A 24 25.84 -20.76 -31.86
C VAL A 24 25.05 -20.23 -30.67
N MET A 25 25.62 -20.29 -29.48
CA MET A 25 24.94 -19.91 -28.24
C MET A 25 24.37 -18.47 -28.31
N GLY A 26 23.07 -18.33 -28.03
CA GLY A 26 22.42 -17.02 -28.01
C GLY A 26 22.76 -16.19 -26.77
N ARG A 27 22.47 -14.87 -26.81
CA ARG A 27 22.66 -13.99 -25.63
C ARG A 27 21.74 -14.36 -24.45
N ALA A 28 20.50 -14.76 -24.75
CA ALA A 28 19.55 -15.22 -23.75
C ALA A 28 20.02 -16.53 -23.11
N GLU A 29 20.52 -17.44 -23.95
CA GLU A 29 21.05 -18.73 -23.52
C GLU A 29 22.27 -18.60 -22.63
N LEU A 30 23.21 -17.71 -22.96
CA LEU A 30 24.34 -17.39 -22.09
C LEU A 30 23.88 -16.80 -20.75
N ALA A 31 22.93 -15.88 -20.76
CA ALA A 31 22.40 -15.26 -19.55
C ALA A 31 21.75 -16.30 -18.61
N GLU A 32 20.96 -17.21 -19.19
CA GLU A 32 20.31 -18.30 -18.46
C GLU A 32 21.33 -19.30 -17.88
N ALA A 33 22.33 -19.70 -18.68
CA ALA A 33 23.40 -20.59 -18.23
C ALA A 33 24.18 -19.98 -17.05
N VAL A 34 24.48 -18.69 -17.09
CA VAL A 34 25.16 -17.97 -16.01
C VAL A 34 24.28 -17.88 -14.75
N ASN A 35 23.00 -17.53 -14.89
CA ASN A 35 22.08 -17.48 -13.74
C ASN A 35 21.96 -18.85 -13.06
N ARG A 36 21.84 -19.92 -13.85
CA ARG A 36 21.77 -21.29 -13.36
C ARG A 36 23.04 -21.70 -12.63
N TYR A 37 24.22 -21.46 -13.22
CA TYR A 37 25.50 -21.77 -12.58
C TYR A 37 25.67 -21.06 -11.23
N ILE A 38 25.33 -19.77 -11.17
CA ILE A 38 25.40 -19.00 -9.92
C ILE A 38 24.42 -19.53 -8.88
N TRP A 39 23.19 -19.86 -9.28
CA TRP A 39 22.18 -20.45 -8.40
C TRP A 39 22.64 -21.79 -7.83
N GLU A 40 23.09 -22.72 -8.69
CA GLU A 40 23.50 -24.07 -8.30
C GLU A 40 24.68 -24.08 -7.33
N THR A 41 25.61 -23.12 -7.48
CA THR A 41 26.83 -23.09 -6.65
C THR A 41 26.68 -22.25 -5.38
N THR A 42 25.86 -21.19 -5.40
CA THR A 42 25.80 -20.22 -4.29
C THR A 42 24.45 -20.14 -3.59
N GLY A 43 23.39 -20.75 -4.15
CA GLY A 43 22.02 -20.63 -3.65
C GLY A 43 21.42 -19.21 -3.78
N LYS A 44 22.08 -18.30 -4.51
CA LYS A 44 21.62 -16.92 -4.71
C LYS A 44 21.05 -16.74 -6.11
N ARG A 45 19.83 -16.20 -6.21
CA ARG A 45 19.20 -15.88 -7.49
C ARG A 45 19.72 -14.55 -8.02
N HIS A 46 20.12 -14.55 -9.29
CA HIS A 46 20.44 -13.34 -10.03
C HIS A 46 19.59 -13.25 -11.30
N GLN A 47 19.35 -12.03 -11.77
CA GLN A 47 18.53 -11.75 -12.96
C GLN A 47 19.41 -11.20 -14.10
N LEU A 48 20.39 -11.98 -14.56
CA LEU A 48 21.10 -11.64 -15.79
C LEU A 48 20.20 -11.93 -17.01
N ASP A 49 20.09 -11.01 -17.95
CA ASP A 49 19.25 -11.15 -19.13
C ASP A 49 20.03 -10.90 -20.44
N ALA A 50 19.40 -11.22 -21.57
CA ALA A 50 19.99 -11.03 -22.91
C ALA A 50 20.36 -9.56 -23.18
N HIS A 51 19.59 -8.61 -22.65
CA HIS A 51 19.84 -7.18 -22.80
C HIS A 51 21.15 -6.77 -22.11
N THR A 52 21.40 -7.31 -20.91
CA THR A 52 22.61 -7.05 -20.13
C THR A 52 23.84 -7.66 -20.80
N ILE A 53 23.75 -8.88 -21.33
CA ILE A 53 24.81 -9.48 -22.16
C ILE A 53 25.11 -8.61 -23.39
N ALA A 54 24.09 -8.08 -24.07
CA ALA A 54 24.29 -7.18 -25.20
C ALA A 54 25.00 -5.87 -24.80
N ARG A 55 24.75 -5.35 -23.59
CA ARG A 55 25.49 -4.19 -23.05
C ARG A 55 26.96 -4.50 -22.78
N TYR A 56 27.28 -5.73 -22.37
CA TYR A 56 28.66 -6.19 -22.17
C TYR A 56 29.40 -6.32 -23.50
N GLU A 57 28.80 -6.96 -24.50
CA GLU A 57 29.38 -7.08 -25.86
C GLU A 57 29.57 -5.72 -26.55
N ARG A 58 28.68 -4.75 -26.31
CA ARG A 58 28.86 -3.37 -26.81
C ARG A 58 29.90 -2.55 -26.06
N GLY A 59 30.48 -3.09 -24.98
CA GLY A 59 31.46 -2.40 -24.14
C GLY A 59 30.89 -1.22 -23.33
N VAL A 60 29.56 -1.15 -23.20
CA VAL A 60 28.87 -0.12 -22.39
C VAL A 60 29.18 -0.32 -20.91
N VAL A 61 29.30 -1.57 -20.48
CA VAL A 61 29.77 -1.94 -19.14
C VAL A 61 31.09 -2.66 -19.29
N ARG A 62 32.17 -2.05 -18.79
CA ARG A 62 33.55 -2.58 -18.91
C ARG A 62 33.96 -3.47 -17.73
N TRP A 63 33.22 -3.36 -16.62
CA TRP A 63 33.46 -4.13 -15.40
C TRP A 63 32.12 -4.55 -14.77
N PRO A 64 31.55 -5.70 -15.18
CA PRO A 64 30.35 -6.28 -14.57
C PRO A 64 30.58 -6.62 -13.09
N ASN A 65 29.53 -6.90 -12.31
CA ASN A 65 29.70 -7.32 -10.91
C ASN A 65 30.45 -8.66 -10.79
N ALA A 66 31.02 -8.94 -9.61
CA ALA A 66 31.89 -10.10 -9.41
C ALA A 66 31.18 -11.45 -9.64
N ALA A 67 29.90 -11.56 -9.26
CA ALA A 67 29.11 -12.78 -9.45
C ALA A 67 28.91 -13.10 -10.94
N TYR A 68 28.60 -12.09 -11.76
CA TYR A 68 28.44 -12.26 -13.20
C TYR A 68 29.75 -12.56 -13.92
N ARG A 69 30.85 -11.90 -13.55
CA ARG A 69 32.16 -12.21 -14.14
C ARG A 69 32.59 -13.64 -13.82
N TRP A 70 32.38 -14.07 -12.58
CA TRP A 70 32.67 -15.44 -12.14
C TRP A 70 31.79 -16.47 -12.87
N GLY A 71 30.48 -16.24 -12.98
CA GLY A 71 29.60 -17.15 -13.72
C GLY A 71 29.87 -17.18 -15.22
N LEU A 72 30.21 -16.05 -15.85
CA LEU A 72 30.60 -16.01 -17.26
C LEU A 72 31.89 -16.80 -17.53
N ARG A 73 32.89 -16.70 -16.63
CA ARG A 73 34.12 -17.49 -16.74
C ARG A 73 33.85 -18.99 -16.67
N ALA A 74 33.00 -19.41 -15.74
CA ALA A 74 32.69 -20.83 -15.59
C ALA A 74 31.87 -21.39 -16.76
N VAL A 75 30.89 -20.62 -17.26
CA VAL A 75 30.03 -21.07 -18.37
C VAL A 75 30.76 -21.07 -19.72
N LEU A 76 31.65 -20.11 -19.95
CA LEU A 76 32.43 -19.99 -21.19
C LEU A 76 33.77 -20.73 -21.13
N ASP A 77 34.08 -21.40 -20.02
CA ASP A 77 35.34 -22.10 -19.75
C ASP A 77 36.59 -21.21 -19.97
N VAL A 78 36.58 -20.05 -19.33
CA VAL A 78 37.63 -19.02 -19.47
C VAL A 78 38.32 -18.76 -18.13
N ALA A 79 39.66 -18.79 -18.14
CA ALA A 79 40.47 -18.68 -16.92
C ALA A 79 40.39 -17.30 -16.24
N SER A 80 40.37 -16.20 -16.99
CA SER A 80 40.45 -14.84 -16.42
C SER A 80 39.41 -13.85 -16.95
N ASP A 81 39.10 -12.81 -16.16
CA ASP A 81 38.16 -11.76 -16.55
C ASP A 81 38.68 -10.98 -17.77
N ALA A 82 40.01 -10.88 -17.94
CA ALA A 82 40.67 -10.20 -19.04
C ALA A 82 40.52 -10.95 -20.38
N ASP A 83 40.45 -12.28 -20.33
CA ASP A 83 40.21 -13.12 -21.51
C ASP A 83 38.78 -12.92 -22.04
N LEU A 84 37.82 -12.66 -21.16
CA LEU A 84 36.46 -12.20 -21.51
C LEU A 84 36.38 -10.72 -21.92
N GLY A 85 37.52 -10.02 -21.96
CA GLY A 85 37.59 -8.60 -22.33
C GLY A 85 37.09 -7.64 -21.25
N PHE A 86 36.98 -8.07 -20.00
CA PHE A 86 36.69 -7.20 -18.86
C PHE A 86 37.96 -6.68 -18.21
N TYR A 87 38.00 -5.38 -17.91
CA TYR A 87 39.14 -4.77 -17.24
C TYR A 87 38.66 -3.72 -16.22
N PRO A 88 39.31 -3.65 -15.03
CA PRO A 88 38.97 -2.65 -14.03
C PRO A 88 39.15 -1.25 -14.62
N THR A 89 38.11 -0.41 -14.55
CA THR A 89 38.25 0.99 -14.96
C THR A 89 38.84 1.81 -13.83
N ARG A 90 39.88 2.60 -14.12
CA ARG A 90 40.53 3.52 -13.17
C ARG A 90 39.66 4.76 -12.94
N ARG A 91 38.42 4.57 -12.46
CA ARG A 91 37.59 5.63 -11.86
C ARG A 91 36.45 5.00 -11.08
N GLY A 92 36.70 4.89 -9.77
CA GLY A 92 35.72 4.61 -8.73
C GLY A 92 36.19 5.17 -7.38
N ASN A 93 37.04 6.20 -7.37
CA ASN A 93 37.15 7.11 -6.23
C ASN A 93 36.09 8.19 -6.46
N SER A 94 34.85 7.92 -6.06
CA SER A 94 33.95 9.01 -5.67
C SER A 94 34.60 9.69 -4.47
N GLN A 95 34.88 10.99 -4.60
CA GLN A 95 35.17 11.83 -3.45
C GLN A 95 34.03 11.63 -2.44
N SER A 96 34.39 11.15 -1.26
CA SER A 96 33.49 11.11 -0.13
C SER A 96 32.95 12.52 0.11
N PRO A 97 31.65 12.70 0.42
CA PRO A 97 31.17 13.96 0.97
C PRO A 97 31.97 14.29 2.25
N PRO A 98 32.06 15.57 2.65
CA PRO A 98 32.86 15.95 3.82
C PRO A 98 32.43 15.11 5.02
N ARG A 99 33.41 14.44 5.64
CA ARG A 99 33.22 13.53 6.77
C ARG A 99 32.61 14.28 7.95
N SER A 100 31.32 14.08 8.17
CA SER A 100 30.75 14.16 9.52
C SER A 100 30.77 12.75 10.12
N GLY A 101 31.60 12.57 11.16
CA GLY A 101 31.57 11.39 12.04
C GLY A 101 32.50 10.24 11.64
N THR A 102 33.63 10.12 12.35
CA THR A 102 34.48 8.93 12.38
C THR A 102 33.76 7.75 13.06
N ALA A 103 33.57 6.64 12.33
CA ALA A 103 33.42 5.31 12.92
C ALA A 103 34.64 4.43 12.52
N PRO A 104 35.21 3.62 13.43
CA PRO A 104 36.43 2.88 13.16
C PRO A 104 36.14 1.60 12.36
N GLY A 105 36.74 1.47 11.18
CA GLY A 105 36.77 0.22 10.44
C GLY A 105 37.70 -0.79 11.09
N LYS A 106 37.14 -1.82 11.75
CA LYS A 106 37.83 -3.10 11.94
C LYS A 106 37.36 -4.05 10.84
N ALA A 107 38.29 -4.80 10.25
CA ALA A 107 37.96 -5.90 9.37
C ALA A 107 37.08 -6.90 10.15
N PHE A 108 35.92 -7.26 9.57
CA PHE A 108 34.98 -8.18 10.17
C PHE A 108 35.56 -9.60 10.11
N ASP A 109 35.90 -10.19 11.26
CA ASP A 109 36.36 -11.58 11.33
C ASP A 109 35.16 -12.52 11.23
N VAL A 110 35.04 -13.21 10.10
CA VAL A 110 33.93 -14.13 9.78
C VAL A 110 33.91 -15.37 10.69
N ARG A 111 34.99 -15.64 11.44
CA ARG A 111 35.09 -16.74 12.40
C ARG A 111 34.81 -16.31 13.83
N ALA A 112 34.79 -15.01 14.10
CA ALA A 112 34.45 -14.49 15.43
C ALA A 112 32.94 -14.41 15.61
N ARG A 113 32.47 -14.69 16.83
CA ARG A 113 31.07 -14.47 17.18
C ARG A 113 30.79 -12.97 17.18
N VAL A 114 29.75 -12.53 16.46
CA VAL A 114 29.36 -11.12 16.44
C VAL A 114 28.81 -10.75 17.82
N GLU A 115 29.56 -9.93 18.54
CA GLU A 115 29.09 -9.35 19.80
C GLU A 115 28.42 -8.01 19.50
N LEU A 116 27.11 -7.95 19.74
CA LEU A 116 26.38 -6.69 19.79
C LEU A 116 26.69 -6.09 21.15
N HIS A 117 27.54 -5.06 21.18
CA HIS A 117 27.89 -4.37 22.44
C HIS A 117 26.70 -3.60 23.03
N ASP A 118 25.68 -3.34 22.20
CA ASP A 118 24.39 -2.77 22.57
C ASP A 118 23.26 -3.82 22.44
N SER A 119 22.05 -3.51 22.92
CA SER A 119 20.88 -4.34 22.59
C SER A 119 20.70 -4.45 21.06
N PRO A 120 20.15 -5.56 20.52
CA PRO A 120 19.92 -5.68 19.07
C PRO A 120 19.13 -4.51 18.49
N SER A 121 18.18 -3.97 19.25
CA SER A 121 17.39 -2.80 18.88
C SER A 121 18.23 -1.52 18.79
N GLU A 122 19.10 -1.29 19.75
CA GLU A 122 19.97 -0.10 19.80
C GLU A 122 21.08 -0.16 18.75
N PHE A 123 21.68 -1.34 18.55
CA PHE A 123 22.64 -1.59 17.48
C PHE A 123 22.02 -1.26 16.10
N LEU A 124 20.78 -1.67 15.86
CA LEU A 124 20.07 -1.38 14.62
C LEU A 124 19.57 0.07 14.54
N ALA A 125 19.21 0.71 15.65
CA ALA A 125 18.79 2.11 15.68
C ALA A 125 19.89 3.06 15.18
N ASN A 126 21.16 2.68 15.35
CA ASN A 126 22.33 3.40 14.84
C ASN A 126 22.60 3.17 13.34
N THR A 127 21.87 2.27 12.70
CA THR A 127 22.02 1.98 11.26
C THR A 127 21.18 2.96 10.45
N THR A 128 21.86 3.94 9.82
CA THR A 128 21.23 4.86 8.90
C THR A 128 21.56 4.49 7.45
N VAL A 129 20.51 4.37 6.62
CA VAL A 129 20.65 4.18 5.17
C VAL A 129 20.10 5.43 4.50
N GLU A 130 21.01 6.28 3.98
CA GLU A 130 20.62 7.47 3.25
C GLU A 130 20.51 7.19 1.75
N THR A 131 19.29 7.28 1.23
CA THR A 131 19.06 7.27 -0.21
C THR A 131 19.20 8.70 -0.75
N PRO A 132 20.16 8.99 -1.67
CA PRO A 132 20.31 10.32 -2.24
C PRO A 132 19.11 10.69 -3.11
N VAL A 133 18.79 11.98 -3.18
CA VAL A 133 17.82 12.51 -4.15
C VAL A 133 18.52 12.80 -5.48
N PRO A 134 17.84 12.61 -6.64
CA PRO A 134 18.41 12.95 -7.93
C PRO A 134 18.59 14.47 -8.08
N THR A 135 19.49 14.89 -8.98
CA THR A 135 19.76 16.32 -9.24
C THR A 135 18.70 16.97 -10.14
N ARG A 136 17.95 16.17 -10.90
CA ARG A 136 16.85 16.58 -11.76
C ARG A 136 15.80 15.47 -11.79
N LEU A 137 14.52 15.81 -11.69
CA LEU A 137 13.44 14.83 -11.82
C LEU A 137 13.09 14.57 -13.28
N GLY A 138 12.75 13.31 -13.56
CA GLY A 138 12.01 12.88 -14.74
C GLY A 138 10.77 12.09 -14.36
N TRP A 139 10.12 11.54 -15.38
CA TRP A 139 8.94 10.70 -15.21
C TRP A 139 9.22 9.40 -14.46
N THR A 140 10.45 8.88 -14.52
CA THR A 140 10.84 7.66 -13.80
C THR A 140 10.68 7.81 -12.29
N GLU A 141 11.05 8.95 -11.72
CA GLU A 141 10.85 9.21 -10.28
C GLU A 141 9.37 9.32 -9.92
N VAL A 142 8.56 9.94 -10.77
CA VAL A 142 7.09 10.04 -10.57
C VAL A 142 6.48 8.64 -10.53
N GLU A 143 6.80 7.79 -11.51
CA GLU A 143 6.30 6.42 -11.57
C GLU A 143 6.79 5.57 -10.39
N HIS A 144 8.01 5.82 -9.89
CA HIS A 144 8.49 5.16 -8.67
C HIS A 144 7.63 5.52 -7.47
N VAL A 145 7.34 6.81 -7.23
CA VAL A 145 6.49 7.23 -6.10
C VAL A 145 5.07 6.65 -6.24
N ARG A 146 4.52 6.61 -7.46
CA ARG A 146 3.21 5.97 -7.73
C ARG A 146 3.22 4.48 -7.39
N ALA A 147 4.22 3.73 -7.85
CA ALA A 147 4.38 2.31 -7.56
C ALA A 147 4.59 2.05 -6.06
N THR A 148 5.39 2.88 -5.38
CA THR A 148 5.55 2.82 -3.92
C THR A 148 4.22 3.03 -3.21
N THR A 149 3.44 4.02 -3.64
CA THR A 149 2.13 4.31 -3.04
C THR A 149 1.18 3.11 -3.17
N GLN A 150 1.14 2.49 -4.36
CA GLN A 150 0.33 1.29 -4.58
C GLN A 150 0.76 0.14 -3.66
N ALA A 151 2.07 -0.10 -3.52
CA ALA A 151 2.58 -1.15 -2.65
C ALA A 151 2.23 -0.91 -1.16
N VAL A 152 2.33 0.35 -0.70
CA VAL A 152 1.93 0.73 0.66
C VAL A 152 0.43 0.51 0.86
N ALA A 153 -0.42 0.96 -0.08
CA ALA A 153 -1.87 0.80 0.02
C ALA A 153 -2.30 -0.67 0.02
N MET A 154 -1.69 -1.52 -0.82
CA MET A 154 -1.93 -2.96 -0.83
C MET A 154 -1.52 -3.62 0.49
N SER A 155 -0.38 -3.22 1.05
CA SER A 155 0.09 -3.74 2.34
C SER A 155 -0.85 -3.35 3.49
N GLU A 156 -1.36 -2.11 3.48
CA GLU A 156 -2.35 -1.62 4.43
C GLU A 156 -3.63 -2.49 4.39
N ASN A 157 -4.19 -2.70 3.19
CA ASN A 157 -5.40 -3.49 3.00
C ASN A 157 -5.29 -4.93 3.52
N LEU A 158 -4.12 -5.56 3.35
CA LEU A 158 -3.88 -6.95 3.72
C LEU A 158 -3.59 -7.15 5.21
N PHE A 159 -2.76 -6.29 5.81
CA PHE A 159 -2.19 -6.53 7.14
C PHE A 159 -2.67 -5.56 8.23
N GLY A 160 -3.26 -4.43 7.85
CA GLY A 160 -3.61 -3.33 8.75
C GLY A 160 -2.39 -2.46 9.11
N GLY A 161 -2.64 -1.16 9.32
CA GLY A 161 -1.65 -0.08 9.36
C GLY A 161 -0.49 -0.11 10.39
N GLY A 162 -0.25 -1.18 11.15
CA GLY A 162 0.79 -1.22 12.18
C GLY A 162 2.24 -1.18 11.64
N LEU A 163 2.75 -2.31 11.15
CA LEU A 163 4.15 -2.42 10.71
C LEU A 163 4.43 -1.67 9.40
N SER A 164 3.42 -1.51 8.54
CA SER A 164 3.56 -0.84 7.25
C SER A 164 3.69 0.68 7.39
N CYS A 165 3.19 1.28 8.48
CA CYS A 165 3.16 2.75 8.63
C CYS A 165 4.55 3.37 8.86
N GLU A 166 5.46 2.71 9.58
CA GLU A 166 6.80 3.27 9.82
C GLU A 166 7.64 3.31 8.54
N ALA A 167 7.66 2.20 7.79
CA ALA A 167 8.33 2.12 6.50
C ALA A 167 7.73 3.12 5.49
N ALA A 168 6.40 3.21 5.43
CA ALA A 168 5.72 4.15 4.56
C ALA A 168 6.00 5.61 4.95
N THR A 169 6.13 5.92 6.25
CA THR A 169 6.52 7.26 6.72
C THR A 169 7.95 7.60 6.29
N ALA A 170 8.88 6.66 6.35
CA ALA A 170 10.24 6.88 5.86
C ALA A 170 10.26 7.12 4.34
N GLN A 171 9.48 6.36 3.57
CA GLN A 171 9.29 6.56 2.14
C GLN A 171 8.69 7.93 1.83
N LEU A 172 7.67 8.36 2.57
CA LEU A 172 7.05 9.68 2.43
C LEU A 172 8.05 10.80 2.73
N ARG A 173 8.85 10.70 3.80
CA ARG A 173 9.90 11.68 4.10
C ARG A 173 10.91 11.79 2.97
N TRP A 174 11.33 10.65 2.41
CA TRP A 174 12.23 10.64 1.25
C TRP A 174 11.57 11.28 0.01
N ALA A 175 10.33 10.90 -0.29
CA ALA A 175 9.59 11.40 -1.45
C ALA A 175 9.27 12.90 -1.34
N GLY A 176 9.02 13.41 -0.13
CA GLY A 176 8.84 14.84 0.12
C GLY A 176 10.06 15.67 -0.28
N ARG A 177 11.29 15.16 -0.12
CA ARG A 177 12.51 15.83 -0.59
C ARG A 177 12.59 15.93 -2.11
N LEU A 178 11.85 15.12 -2.87
CA LEU A 178 11.79 15.22 -4.32
C LEU A 178 11.10 16.50 -4.78
N LEU A 179 10.21 17.08 -3.96
CA LEU A 179 9.47 18.29 -4.30
C LEU A 179 10.38 19.53 -4.43
N ASP A 180 11.56 19.51 -3.83
CA ASP A 180 12.57 20.58 -3.95
C ASP A 180 13.51 20.39 -5.14
N VAL A 181 13.44 19.25 -5.84
CA VAL A 181 14.33 18.93 -6.95
C VAL A 181 13.85 19.60 -8.24
N ARG A 182 14.78 20.19 -8.99
CA ARG A 182 14.48 20.85 -10.27
C ARG A 182 13.87 19.88 -11.28
N ALA A 183 12.79 20.30 -11.92
CA ALA A 183 12.06 19.51 -12.92
C ALA A 183 11.41 20.41 -13.98
N ALA A 184 10.93 19.81 -15.08
CA ALA A 184 9.96 20.48 -15.94
C ALA A 184 8.64 20.69 -15.15
N ARG A 185 7.85 21.71 -15.51
CA ARG A 185 6.65 22.08 -14.74
C ARG A 185 5.68 20.91 -14.62
N GLU A 186 5.44 20.20 -15.70
CA GLU A 186 4.50 19.08 -15.79
C GLU A 186 4.94 17.92 -14.89
N VAL A 187 6.25 17.63 -14.85
CA VAL A 187 6.84 16.60 -13.97
C VAL A 187 6.73 17.02 -12.51
N HIS A 188 6.92 18.31 -12.20
CA HIS A 188 6.81 18.82 -10.83
C HIS A 188 5.37 18.71 -10.30
N LEU A 189 4.37 19.06 -11.12
CA LEU A 189 2.95 18.91 -10.77
C LEU A 189 2.58 17.43 -10.56
N ALA A 190 3.02 16.54 -11.46
CA ALA A 190 2.78 15.10 -11.33
C ALA A 190 3.48 14.49 -10.10
N MET A 191 4.68 14.97 -9.77
CA MET A 191 5.38 14.57 -8.55
C MET A 191 4.64 15.04 -7.30
N ALA A 192 4.16 16.29 -7.27
CA ALA A 192 3.36 16.80 -6.15
C ALA A 192 2.10 15.95 -5.94
N GLU A 193 1.36 15.63 -7.01
CA GLU A 193 0.19 14.75 -6.92
C GLU A 193 0.56 13.34 -6.40
N ALA A 194 1.62 12.73 -6.93
CA ALA A 194 2.07 11.40 -6.51
C ALA A 194 2.50 11.36 -5.03
N VAL A 195 3.25 12.37 -4.58
CA VAL A 195 3.68 12.51 -3.18
C VAL A 195 2.47 12.79 -2.27
N GLY A 196 1.52 13.61 -2.72
CA GLY A 196 0.29 13.87 -1.99
C GLY A 196 -0.59 12.63 -1.82
N ASN A 197 -0.68 11.79 -2.85
CA ASN A 197 -1.35 10.48 -2.74
C ASN A 197 -0.65 9.58 -1.70
N LEU A 198 0.68 9.46 -1.75
CA LEU A 198 1.45 8.72 -0.74
C LEU A 198 1.17 9.25 0.68
N ALA A 199 1.12 10.57 0.84
CA ALA A 199 0.80 11.21 2.11
C ALA A 199 -0.61 10.85 2.59
N GLY A 200 -1.60 10.80 1.69
CA GLY A 200 -2.96 10.34 2.00
C GLY A 200 -2.97 8.91 2.55
N VAL A 201 -2.29 7.98 1.88
CA VAL A 201 -2.20 6.57 2.30
C VAL A 201 -1.50 6.43 3.66
N VAL A 202 -0.40 7.16 3.89
CA VAL A 202 0.30 7.18 5.18
C VAL A 202 -0.58 7.79 6.27
N GLY A 203 -1.31 8.86 5.96
CA GLY A 203 -2.24 9.49 6.88
C GLY A 203 -3.37 8.55 7.31
N TYR A 204 -3.93 7.80 6.37
CA TYR A 204 -4.96 6.81 6.66
C TYR A 204 -4.42 5.63 7.48
N SER A 205 -3.21 5.16 7.18
CA SER A 205 -2.53 4.14 7.98
C SER A 205 -2.29 4.59 9.43
N ALA A 206 -1.85 5.85 9.62
CA ALA A 206 -1.66 6.43 10.95
C ALA A 206 -2.99 6.56 11.71
N PHE A 207 -4.07 6.90 11.01
CA PHE A 207 -5.42 6.92 11.56
C PHE A 207 -5.85 5.53 12.07
N ASP A 208 -5.56 4.46 11.34
CA ASP A 208 -5.96 3.09 11.70
C ASP A 208 -5.33 2.56 13.00
N ILE A 209 -4.14 3.05 13.34
CA ILE A 209 -3.47 2.74 14.62
C ILE A 209 -3.68 3.81 15.69
N ALA A 210 -4.62 4.72 15.48
CA ALA A 210 -4.96 5.82 16.38
C ALA A 210 -3.84 6.84 16.65
N ASN A 211 -2.89 7.00 15.72
CA ASN A 211 -1.91 8.09 15.74
C ASN A 211 -2.47 9.32 15.02
N TYR A 212 -3.47 9.98 15.63
CA TYR A 212 -4.22 11.05 15.00
C TYR A 212 -3.36 12.27 14.64
N ALA A 213 -2.37 12.62 15.48
CA ALA A 213 -1.45 13.72 15.20
C ALA A 213 -0.58 13.48 13.95
N ALA A 214 -0.16 12.23 13.69
CA ALA A 214 0.52 11.89 12.45
C ALA A 214 -0.44 11.90 11.25
N ALA A 215 -1.66 11.40 11.42
CA ALA A 215 -2.69 11.43 10.39
C ALA A 215 -3.00 12.87 9.94
N ASP A 216 -3.22 13.79 10.89
CA ASP A 216 -3.46 15.22 10.60
C ASP A 216 -2.34 15.87 9.80
N ARG A 217 -1.09 15.64 10.20
CA ARG A 217 0.07 16.17 9.47
C ARG A 217 0.15 15.63 8.04
N CYS A 218 -0.12 14.35 7.85
CA CYS A 218 -0.09 13.73 6.53
C CYS A 218 -1.23 14.21 5.64
N PHE A 219 -2.46 14.33 6.16
CA PHE A 219 -3.60 14.85 5.41
C PHE A 219 -3.42 16.34 5.06
N ALA A 220 -2.93 17.16 5.98
CA ALA A 220 -2.60 18.56 5.69
C ALA A 220 -1.55 18.68 4.58
N PHE A 221 -0.52 17.82 4.61
CA PHE A 221 0.50 17.78 3.56
C PHE A 221 -0.06 17.28 2.21
N ALA A 222 -0.96 16.30 2.23
CA ALA A 222 -1.66 15.82 1.04
C ALA A 222 -2.54 16.91 0.41
N LEU A 223 -3.25 17.72 1.21
CA LEU A 223 -4.00 18.89 0.72
C LEU A 223 -3.09 19.94 0.11
N TRP A 224 -1.97 20.26 0.76
CA TRP A 224 -0.98 21.18 0.19
C TRP A 224 -0.47 20.67 -1.17
N CYS A 225 -0.21 19.37 -1.29
CA CYS A 225 0.19 18.75 -2.55
C CYS A 225 -0.91 18.80 -3.61
N ALA A 226 -2.18 18.61 -3.23
CA ALA A 226 -3.33 18.71 -4.11
C ALA A 226 -3.46 20.14 -4.69
N ASP A 227 -3.31 21.16 -3.85
CA ASP A 227 -3.31 22.55 -4.28
C ASP A 227 -2.10 22.87 -5.17
N ALA A 228 -0.90 22.39 -4.80
CA ALA A 228 0.32 22.60 -5.59
C ALA A 228 0.27 21.93 -6.97
N SER A 229 -0.39 20.77 -7.09
CA SER A 229 -0.58 20.05 -8.35
C SER A 229 -1.82 20.50 -9.14
N GLY A 230 -2.76 21.19 -8.49
CA GLY A 230 -4.07 21.52 -9.06
C GLY A 230 -5.02 20.31 -9.17
N SER A 231 -4.79 19.25 -8.40
CA SER A 231 -5.55 18.00 -8.49
C SER A 231 -6.83 18.03 -7.64
N TRP A 232 -7.97 18.24 -8.29
CA TRP A 232 -9.29 18.20 -7.65
C TRP A 232 -9.62 16.82 -7.07
N SER A 233 -9.23 15.76 -7.78
CA SER A 233 -9.49 14.39 -7.34
C SER A 233 -8.68 14.02 -6.10
N LEU A 234 -7.42 14.48 -5.99
CA LEU A 234 -6.62 14.24 -4.79
C LEU A 234 -7.18 15.03 -3.61
N ARG A 235 -7.53 16.31 -3.81
CA ARG A 235 -8.17 17.15 -2.79
C ARG A 235 -9.45 16.50 -2.27
N ALA A 236 -10.34 16.07 -3.15
CA ALA A 236 -11.60 15.43 -2.78
C ALA A 236 -11.36 14.14 -1.97
N ASN A 237 -10.42 13.29 -2.40
CA ASN A 237 -10.08 12.08 -1.66
C ASN A 237 -9.49 12.38 -0.27
N THR A 238 -8.57 13.35 -0.16
CA THR A 238 -7.98 13.73 1.13
C THR A 238 -9.03 14.30 2.09
N LEU A 239 -9.92 15.17 1.62
CA LEU A 239 -11.02 15.70 2.45
C LEU A 239 -12.01 14.59 2.86
N ALA A 240 -12.28 13.63 1.97
CA ALA A 240 -13.08 12.45 2.30
C ALA A 240 -12.44 11.61 3.42
N ASP A 241 -11.12 11.39 3.38
CA ASP A 241 -10.40 10.67 4.44
C ASP A 241 -10.41 11.43 5.77
N MET A 242 -10.24 12.76 5.73
CA MET A 242 -10.38 13.61 6.92
C MET A 242 -11.80 13.53 7.49
N ALA A 243 -12.84 13.57 6.65
CA ALA A 243 -14.23 13.45 7.07
C ALA A 243 -14.52 12.08 7.69
N ARG A 244 -13.99 10.98 7.12
CA ARG A 244 -14.09 9.63 7.70
C ARG A 244 -13.47 9.56 9.09
N LYS A 245 -12.31 10.21 9.29
CA LYS A 245 -11.68 10.31 10.61
C LYS A 245 -12.52 11.14 11.58
N ALA A 246 -12.97 12.32 11.18
CA ALA A 246 -13.80 13.19 12.02
C ALA A 246 -15.11 12.49 12.45
N VAL A 247 -15.78 11.75 11.55
CA VAL A 247 -16.91 10.88 11.90
C VAL A 247 -16.54 9.84 12.95
N TYR A 248 -15.37 9.20 12.82
CA TYR A 248 -14.91 8.20 13.79
C TYR A 248 -14.65 8.80 15.18
N LEU A 249 -14.18 10.05 15.24
CA LEU A 249 -13.94 10.78 16.48
C LEU A 249 -15.21 11.43 17.07
N GLY A 250 -16.34 11.36 16.35
CA GLY A 250 -17.61 11.99 16.76
C GLY A 250 -17.72 13.48 16.43
N GLU A 251 -16.79 14.03 15.65
CA GLU A 251 -16.76 15.43 15.21
C GLU A 251 -17.65 15.63 13.97
N LEU A 252 -18.97 15.40 14.13
CA LEU A 252 -19.90 15.30 13.00
C LEU A 252 -20.05 16.60 12.20
N ASP A 253 -20.11 17.76 12.87
CA ASP A 253 -20.24 19.05 12.19
C ASP A 253 -19.00 19.37 11.34
N TYR A 254 -17.80 19.18 11.90
CA TYR A 254 -16.55 19.36 11.17
C TYR A 254 -16.42 18.37 10.00
N ALA A 255 -16.86 17.13 10.19
CA ALA A 255 -16.91 16.15 9.11
C ALA A 255 -17.86 16.55 7.97
N LEU A 256 -18.98 17.21 8.29
CA LEU A 256 -19.92 17.75 7.31
C LEU A 256 -19.30 18.92 6.53
N GLU A 257 -18.60 19.83 7.21
CA GLU A 257 -17.85 20.89 6.53
C GLU A 257 -16.82 20.32 5.55
N LEU A 258 -16.03 19.33 5.98
CA LEU A 258 -15.02 18.68 5.15
C LEU A 258 -15.62 18.04 3.89
N ILE A 259 -16.76 17.35 4.02
CA ILE A 259 -17.37 16.69 2.86
C ILE A 259 -18.00 17.71 1.90
N GLU A 260 -18.59 18.79 2.40
CA GLU A 260 -19.10 19.89 1.56
C GLU A 260 -17.95 20.59 0.81
N PHE A 261 -16.79 20.79 1.45
CA PHE A 261 -15.60 21.30 0.76
C PHE A 261 -15.00 20.31 -0.26
N ALA A 262 -15.19 19.00 -0.07
CA ALA A 262 -14.77 17.99 -1.03
C ALA A 262 -15.64 17.98 -2.30
N GLU A 263 -16.91 18.38 -2.18
CA GLU A 263 -17.87 18.49 -3.28
C GLU A 263 -17.67 19.78 -4.12
N VAL A 264 -16.87 20.74 -3.65
CA VAL A 264 -16.52 21.94 -4.42
C VAL A 264 -15.83 21.56 -5.73
N ARG A 265 -16.33 22.10 -6.85
CA ARG A 265 -15.94 21.71 -8.22
C ARG A 265 -16.16 20.23 -8.50
N SER A 266 -17.29 19.69 -8.05
CA SER A 266 -17.75 18.33 -8.41
C SER A 266 -17.74 18.10 -9.92
N ASP A 267 -17.92 19.13 -10.75
CA ASP A 267 -17.77 19.10 -12.21
C ASP A 267 -16.40 18.56 -12.70
N ARG A 268 -15.36 18.66 -11.86
CA ARG A 268 -13.99 18.16 -12.13
C ARG A 268 -13.73 16.75 -11.62
N LEU A 269 -14.68 16.17 -10.91
CA LEU A 269 -14.56 14.83 -10.32
C LEU A 269 -15.17 13.77 -11.22
N THR A 270 -14.60 12.57 -11.18
CA THR A 270 -15.15 11.38 -11.84
C THR A 270 -16.46 10.94 -11.17
N ALA A 271 -17.24 10.13 -11.87
CA ALA A 271 -18.48 9.59 -11.34
C ALA A 271 -18.24 8.76 -10.06
N THR A 272 -17.18 7.95 -10.03
CA THR A 272 -16.73 7.19 -8.85
C THR A 272 -16.44 8.10 -7.65
N ALA A 273 -15.69 9.19 -7.85
CA ALA A 273 -15.41 10.14 -6.79
C ALA A 273 -16.71 10.78 -6.25
N ARG A 274 -17.64 11.17 -7.13
CA ARG A 274 -18.93 11.74 -6.72
C ARG A 274 -19.79 10.74 -5.94
N ALA A 275 -19.79 9.47 -6.37
CA ALA A 275 -20.46 8.39 -5.64
C ALA A 275 -19.89 8.23 -4.23
N MET A 276 -18.56 8.17 -4.11
CA MET A 276 -17.85 8.09 -2.83
C MET A 276 -18.18 9.26 -1.90
N LEU A 277 -18.17 10.50 -2.39
CA LEU A 277 -18.48 11.67 -1.56
C LEU A 277 -19.94 11.62 -1.07
N ALA A 278 -20.88 11.28 -1.96
CA ALA A 278 -22.29 11.17 -1.62
C ALA A 278 -22.56 10.11 -0.54
N THR A 279 -21.85 8.97 -0.53
CA THR A 279 -22.03 7.97 0.55
C THR A 279 -21.53 8.45 1.92
N ILE A 280 -20.44 9.22 1.96
CA ILE A 280 -19.91 9.78 3.21
C ILE A 280 -20.89 10.82 3.75
N ARG A 281 -21.38 11.71 2.88
CA ARG A 281 -22.37 12.73 3.24
C ARG A 281 -23.68 12.10 3.69
N ALA A 282 -24.18 11.08 2.98
CA ALA A 282 -25.36 10.33 3.39
C ALA A 282 -25.23 9.74 4.80
N ARG A 283 -24.06 9.17 5.13
CA ARG A 283 -23.80 8.65 6.47
C ARG A 283 -23.82 9.75 7.53
N LEU A 284 -23.23 10.91 7.26
CA LEU A 284 -23.25 12.06 8.16
C LEU A 284 -24.67 12.56 8.42
N LEU A 285 -25.47 12.69 7.37
CA LEU A 285 -26.88 13.06 7.43
C LEU A 285 -27.68 12.03 8.24
N ALA A 286 -27.42 10.74 8.04
CA ALA A 286 -28.09 9.68 8.79
C ALA A 286 -27.75 9.75 10.28
N LEU A 287 -26.47 9.96 10.64
CA LEU A 287 -26.03 10.07 12.03
C LEU A 287 -26.57 11.33 12.74
N THR A 288 -26.89 12.38 12.00
CA THR A 288 -27.47 13.64 12.52
C THR A 288 -29.00 13.67 12.46
N GLY A 289 -29.65 12.56 12.11
CA GLY A 289 -31.11 12.45 12.07
C GLY A 289 -31.78 12.98 10.80
N ARG A 290 -31.02 13.48 9.83
CA ARG A 290 -31.49 13.99 8.52
C ARG A 290 -31.77 12.85 7.54
N HIS A 291 -32.59 11.88 7.96
CA HIS A 291 -32.76 10.60 7.27
C HIS A 291 -33.30 10.71 5.83
N ALA A 292 -34.17 11.67 5.55
CA ALA A 292 -34.71 11.87 4.20
C ALA A 292 -33.61 12.34 3.23
N GLU A 293 -32.77 13.26 3.66
CA GLU A 293 -31.64 13.76 2.87
C GLU A 293 -30.56 12.68 2.73
N ALA A 294 -30.33 11.88 3.77
CA ALA A 294 -29.45 10.73 3.70
C ALA A 294 -29.91 9.71 2.65
N CYS A 295 -31.21 9.39 2.56
CA CYS A 295 -31.74 8.54 1.50
C CYS A 295 -31.53 9.15 0.11
N ALA A 296 -31.77 10.46 -0.05
CA ALA A 296 -31.56 11.14 -1.33
C ALA A 296 -30.08 11.14 -1.76
N ASP A 297 -29.14 11.26 -0.81
CA ASP A 297 -27.71 11.17 -1.11
C ASP A 297 -27.26 9.72 -1.40
N ILE A 298 -27.91 8.71 -0.83
CA ILE A 298 -27.71 7.30 -1.23
C ILE A 298 -28.18 7.09 -2.68
N ASP A 299 -29.37 7.58 -3.04
CA ASP A 299 -29.87 7.47 -4.41
C ASP A 299 -28.94 8.21 -5.41
N ARG A 300 -28.41 9.37 -5.01
CA ARG A 300 -27.40 10.10 -5.80
C ARG A 300 -26.10 9.30 -5.93
N ALA A 301 -25.66 8.66 -4.85
CA ALA A 301 -24.47 7.83 -4.86
C ALA A 301 -24.63 6.64 -5.83
N ASP A 302 -25.77 5.95 -5.77
CA ASP A 302 -26.09 4.84 -6.68
C ASP A 302 -26.12 5.32 -8.14
N GLY A 303 -26.73 6.48 -8.41
CA GLY A 303 -26.75 7.07 -9.75
C GLY A 303 -25.35 7.39 -10.29
N HIS A 304 -24.50 8.02 -9.48
CA HIS A 304 -23.12 8.27 -9.87
C HIS A 304 -22.30 6.98 -10.04
N PHE A 305 -22.55 5.97 -9.21
CA PHE A 305 -21.85 4.69 -9.34
C PHE A 305 -22.31 3.91 -10.57
N ALA A 306 -23.56 4.03 -11.00
CA ALA A 306 -24.04 3.45 -12.25
C ALA A 306 -23.27 4.02 -13.48
N ASP A 307 -22.83 5.27 -13.40
CA ASP A 307 -22.04 5.96 -14.43
C ASP A 307 -20.50 5.81 -14.22
N HIS A 308 -20.05 4.94 -13.31
CA HIS A 308 -18.62 4.79 -13.02
C HIS A 308 -17.83 4.27 -14.24
N ASP A 309 -16.60 4.78 -14.39
CA ASP A 309 -15.63 4.32 -15.38
C ASP A 309 -14.26 4.22 -14.70
N ALA A 310 -13.88 3.00 -14.33
CA ALA A 310 -12.61 2.72 -13.66
C ALA A 310 -11.38 3.13 -14.50
N SER A 311 -11.51 3.27 -15.83
CA SER A 311 -10.42 3.71 -16.69
C SER A 311 -10.17 5.22 -16.65
N ALA A 312 -11.21 6.00 -16.28
CA ALA A 312 -11.13 7.44 -16.09
C ALA A 312 -10.73 7.83 -14.65
N ASP A 313 -10.76 6.87 -13.72
CA ASP A 313 -10.47 7.11 -12.32
C ASP A 313 -8.97 7.32 -12.05
N PRO A 314 -8.63 8.26 -11.14
CA PRO A 314 -7.26 8.33 -10.65
C PRO A 314 -6.90 7.05 -9.89
N PRO A 315 -5.62 6.63 -9.88
CA PRO A 315 -5.21 5.33 -9.33
C PRO A 315 -5.60 5.08 -7.87
N TRP A 316 -5.81 6.12 -7.07
CA TRP A 316 -6.21 5.98 -5.67
C TRP A 316 -7.69 5.67 -5.46
N LEU A 317 -8.55 5.79 -6.47
CA LEU A 317 -9.95 5.35 -6.35
C LEU A 317 -10.13 3.85 -6.63
N CYS A 318 -9.05 3.10 -6.88
CA CYS A 318 -9.12 1.67 -7.14
C CYS A 318 -9.71 0.85 -5.99
N TYR A 319 -9.79 1.40 -4.77
CA TYR A 319 -10.46 0.75 -3.64
C TYR A 319 -12.00 0.90 -3.68
N TYR A 320 -12.53 1.90 -4.41
CA TYR A 320 -13.96 2.20 -4.43
C TYR A 320 -14.67 1.41 -5.53
N ASP A 321 -14.68 0.09 -5.36
CA ASP A 321 -15.36 -0.85 -6.24
C ASP A 321 -16.84 -1.04 -5.84
N ALA A 322 -17.52 -1.98 -6.50
CA ALA A 322 -18.92 -2.30 -6.18
C ALA A 322 -19.09 -2.72 -4.71
N ALA A 323 -18.14 -3.50 -4.16
CA ALA A 323 -18.25 -3.96 -2.80
C ALA A 323 -18.08 -2.80 -1.79
N GLU A 324 -17.13 -1.89 -2.01
CA GLU A 324 -16.98 -0.70 -1.18
C GLU A 324 -18.19 0.23 -1.31
N HIS A 325 -18.76 0.38 -2.52
CA HIS A 325 -19.97 1.17 -2.73
C HIS A 325 -21.19 0.61 -1.95
N HIS A 326 -21.45 -0.70 -2.06
CA HIS A 326 -22.49 -1.39 -1.30
C HIS A 326 -22.23 -1.32 0.21
N GLY A 327 -20.99 -1.47 0.65
CA GLY A 327 -20.61 -1.40 2.06
C GLY A 327 -20.79 -0.02 2.66
N SER A 328 -20.40 1.01 1.92
CA SER A 328 -20.55 2.42 2.31
C SER A 328 -22.02 2.87 2.34
N THR A 329 -22.82 2.54 1.33
CA THR A 329 -24.26 2.84 1.30
C THR A 329 -25.02 2.02 2.36
N GLY A 330 -24.70 0.74 2.53
CA GLY A 330 -25.25 -0.10 3.59
C GLY A 330 -24.96 0.48 4.98
N LYS A 331 -23.72 0.96 5.20
CA LYS A 331 -23.35 1.64 6.45
C LYS A 331 -24.15 2.93 6.69
N ALA A 332 -24.37 3.74 5.65
CA ALA A 332 -25.19 4.95 5.75
C ALA A 332 -26.66 4.64 6.08
N LEU A 333 -27.17 3.47 5.67
CA LEU A 333 -28.54 3.03 5.95
C LEU A 333 -28.74 2.51 7.38
N ILE A 334 -27.67 2.15 8.13
CA ILE A 334 -27.80 1.57 9.48
C ILE A 334 -28.59 2.46 10.44
N PRO A 335 -28.29 3.77 10.63
CA PRO A 335 -29.06 4.61 11.55
C PRO A 335 -30.54 4.70 11.16
N ILE A 336 -30.81 4.76 9.85
CA ILE A 336 -32.17 4.83 9.29
C ILE A 336 -32.93 3.52 9.55
N ALA A 337 -32.25 2.38 9.35
CA ALA A 337 -32.78 1.05 9.61
C ALA A 337 -33.12 0.85 11.10
N GLN A 338 -32.25 1.31 11.99
CA GLN A 338 -32.46 1.24 13.45
C GLN A 338 -33.66 2.08 13.89
N VAL A 339 -33.73 3.35 13.49
CA VAL A 339 -34.82 4.26 13.87
C VAL A 339 -36.18 3.78 13.33
N ARG A 340 -36.18 3.14 12.16
CA ARG A 340 -37.40 2.61 11.54
C ARG A 340 -37.73 1.17 11.96
N SER A 341 -36.88 0.53 12.77
CA SER A 341 -36.96 -0.90 13.10
C SER A 341 -37.12 -1.79 11.86
N ARG A 342 -36.38 -1.46 10.80
CA ARG A 342 -36.41 -2.12 9.49
C ARG A 342 -35.00 -2.49 9.05
N PRO A 343 -34.41 -3.58 9.59
CA PRO A 343 -33.04 -3.98 9.27
C PRO A 343 -32.84 -4.26 7.77
N GLU A 344 -33.89 -4.69 7.06
CA GLU A 344 -33.87 -4.98 5.62
C GLU A 344 -33.42 -3.81 4.74
N LEU A 345 -33.52 -2.58 5.24
CA LEU A 345 -33.02 -1.39 4.55
C LEU A 345 -31.50 -1.41 4.37
N ALA A 346 -30.75 -2.00 5.30
CA ALA A 346 -29.29 -2.04 5.25
C ALA A 346 -28.74 -3.45 5.03
N THR A 347 -29.42 -4.51 5.52
CA THR A 347 -28.93 -5.89 5.44
C THR A 347 -28.66 -6.32 4.01
N ARG A 348 -29.55 -6.00 3.06
CA ARG A 348 -29.38 -6.37 1.64
C ARG A 348 -28.02 -5.95 1.08
N ARG A 349 -27.61 -4.71 1.35
CA ARG A 349 -26.33 -4.18 0.84
C ARG A 349 -25.14 -4.77 1.57
N LEU A 350 -25.25 -4.96 2.89
CA LEU A 350 -24.19 -5.58 3.69
C LEU A 350 -23.99 -7.07 3.32
N ASP A 351 -25.06 -7.80 3.03
CA ASP A 351 -25.01 -9.19 2.57
C ASP A 351 -24.41 -9.33 1.18
N GLU A 352 -24.65 -8.36 0.29
CA GLU A 352 -23.95 -8.27 -0.98
C GLU A 352 -22.43 -8.19 -0.73
N VAL A 353 -21.95 -7.27 0.11
CA VAL A 353 -20.51 -7.17 0.43
C VAL A 353 -19.95 -8.48 0.98
N ILE A 354 -20.66 -9.13 1.89
CA ILE A 354 -20.21 -10.40 2.50
C ILE A 354 -20.11 -11.52 1.46
N ARG A 355 -21.00 -11.54 0.46
CA ARG A 355 -20.98 -12.53 -0.63
C ARG A 355 -19.94 -12.21 -1.71
N TRP A 356 -19.77 -10.94 -2.09
CA TRP A 356 -18.93 -10.52 -3.21
C TRP A 356 -17.46 -10.33 -2.84
N GLN A 357 -17.14 -9.90 -1.62
CA GLN A 357 -15.74 -9.77 -1.21
C GLN A 357 -15.11 -11.14 -1.01
N GLY A 358 -14.38 -11.59 -2.04
CA GLY A 358 -13.54 -12.79 -2.03
C GLY A 358 -12.40 -12.73 -1.01
N VAL A 359 -11.39 -13.59 -1.18
CA VAL A 359 -10.26 -13.74 -0.24
C VAL A 359 -9.40 -12.46 -0.14
N ASP A 360 -9.50 -11.56 -1.12
CA ASP A 360 -8.57 -10.43 -1.29
C ASP A 360 -8.85 -9.20 -0.42
N TYR A 361 -10.07 -9.08 0.15
CA TYR A 361 -10.46 -7.94 1.01
C TYR A 361 -11.00 -8.38 2.39
N PRO A 362 -10.22 -9.19 3.15
CA PRO A 362 -10.71 -9.80 4.38
C PRO A 362 -11.14 -8.75 5.42
N ARG A 363 -10.43 -7.61 5.49
CA ARG A 363 -10.68 -6.55 6.46
C ARG A 363 -12.02 -5.83 6.25
N SER A 364 -12.30 -5.41 5.01
CA SER A 364 -13.56 -4.73 4.67
C SER A 364 -14.76 -5.65 4.91
N ARG A 365 -14.63 -6.93 4.52
CA ARG A 365 -15.67 -7.94 4.75
C ARG A 365 -15.95 -8.12 6.24
N THR A 366 -14.92 -8.16 7.07
CA THR A 366 -15.06 -8.25 8.53
C THR A 366 -15.78 -7.04 9.10
N PHE A 367 -15.45 -5.80 8.68
CA PHE A 367 -16.20 -4.61 9.12
C PHE A 367 -17.69 -4.70 8.77
N SER A 368 -18.02 -5.09 7.53
CA SER A 368 -19.41 -5.23 7.09
C SER A 368 -20.15 -6.31 7.88
N ARG A 369 -19.47 -7.41 8.20
CA ARG A 369 -20.04 -8.48 9.03
C ARG A 369 -20.33 -8.04 10.47
N ILE A 370 -19.39 -7.34 11.11
CA ILE A 370 -19.60 -6.79 12.46
C ILE A 370 -20.80 -5.85 12.48
N ARG A 371 -20.89 -4.95 11.48
CA ARG A 371 -21.99 -3.99 11.36
C ARG A 371 -23.33 -4.67 11.13
N LEU A 372 -23.38 -5.72 10.31
CA LEU A 372 -24.59 -6.51 10.09
C LEU A 372 -25.06 -7.17 11.39
N ALA A 373 -24.17 -7.88 12.09
CA ALA A 373 -24.51 -8.49 13.39
C ALA A 373 -24.99 -7.44 14.40
N THR A 374 -24.32 -6.28 14.43
CA THR A 374 -24.67 -5.17 15.35
C THR A 374 -26.04 -4.59 15.01
N LEU A 375 -26.37 -4.44 13.73
CA LEU A 375 -27.68 -3.98 13.27
C LEU A 375 -28.78 -4.97 13.68
N LEU A 376 -28.57 -6.27 13.42
CA LEU A 376 -29.52 -7.33 13.76
C LEU A 376 -29.79 -7.38 15.28
N MET A 377 -28.73 -7.32 16.11
CA MET A 377 -28.88 -7.22 17.57
C MET A 377 -29.72 -5.99 17.97
N ASN A 378 -29.38 -4.80 17.46
CA ASN A 378 -30.09 -3.56 17.81
C ASN A 378 -31.54 -3.48 17.28
N THR A 379 -31.91 -4.34 16.34
CA THR A 379 -33.26 -4.36 15.72
C THR A 379 -34.12 -5.53 16.18
N GLY A 380 -33.64 -6.36 17.12
CA GLY A 380 -34.44 -7.43 17.72
C GLY A 380 -34.27 -8.81 17.11
N TYR A 381 -33.20 -9.05 16.35
CA TYR A 381 -32.92 -10.32 15.66
C TYR A 381 -31.63 -10.97 16.18
N PRO A 382 -31.55 -11.36 17.47
CA PRO A 382 -30.33 -11.91 18.05
C PRO A 382 -29.95 -13.27 17.47
N GLU A 383 -30.91 -14.13 17.11
CA GLU A 383 -30.64 -15.46 16.52
C GLU A 383 -29.93 -15.34 15.17
N ASP A 384 -30.41 -14.45 14.29
CA ASP A 384 -29.76 -14.18 12.99
C ASP A 384 -28.38 -13.53 13.18
N ALA A 385 -28.21 -12.71 14.22
CA ALA A 385 -26.97 -12.02 14.51
C ALA A 385 -25.85 -12.95 14.99
N LEU A 386 -26.17 -14.08 15.66
CA LEU A 386 -25.19 -14.98 16.27
C LEU A 386 -24.22 -15.56 15.24
N SER A 387 -24.74 -16.17 14.17
CA SER A 387 -23.91 -16.78 13.12
C SER A 387 -22.97 -15.76 12.49
N VAL A 388 -23.51 -14.58 12.17
CA VAL A 388 -22.77 -13.46 11.58
C VAL A 388 -21.70 -12.93 12.56
N GLY A 389 -22.04 -12.80 13.84
CA GLY A 389 -21.16 -12.32 14.90
C GLY A 389 -19.99 -13.26 15.19
N HIS A 390 -20.24 -14.57 15.31
CA HIS A 390 -19.16 -15.55 15.53
C HIS A 390 -18.17 -15.59 14.37
N GLN A 391 -18.66 -15.55 13.13
CA GLN A 391 -17.76 -15.47 11.97
C GLN A 391 -16.96 -14.17 11.94
N ALA A 392 -17.53 -13.05 12.43
CA ALA A 392 -16.81 -11.80 12.54
C ALA A 392 -15.66 -11.85 13.57
N VAL A 393 -15.86 -12.54 14.69
CA VAL A 393 -14.79 -12.80 15.69
C VAL A 393 -13.67 -13.63 15.07
N ILE A 394 -14.01 -14.72 14.37
CA ILE A 394 -13.03 -15.59 13.69
C ILE A 394 -12.21 -14.79 12.66
N ASP A 395 -12.89 -14.07 11.76
CA ASP A 395 -12.23 -13.29 10.71
C ASP A 395 -11.39 -12.13 11.26
N SER A 396 -11.69 -11.66 12.48
CA SER A 396 -10.93 -10.59 13.14
C SER A 396 -9.61 -11.08 13.75
N ALA A 397 -9.47 -12.37 14.07
CA ALA A 397 -8.34 -12.90 14.83
C ALA A 397 -6.97 -12.76 14.13
N SER A 398 -6.97 -12.72 12.79
CA SER A 398 -5.76 -12.55 11.98
C SER A 398 -5.43 -11.08 11.64
N LEU A 399 -6.30 -10.13 12.01
CA LEU A 399 -6.21 -8.74 11.59
C LEU A 399 -5.70 -7.83 12.73
N ARG A 400 -4.74 -6.96 12.43
CA ARG A 400 -4.21 -5.97 13.39
C ARG A 400 -4.87 -4.61 13.17
N SER A 401 -6.03 -4.38 13.80
CA SER A 401 -6.79 -3.12 13.63
C SER A 401 -7.54 -2.73 14.90
N LYS A 402 -7.16 -1.59 15.51
CA LYS A 402 -7.84 -1.05 16.70
C LYS A 402 -9.29 -0.68 16.39
N ARG A 403 -9.57 -0.15 15.19
CA ARG A 403 -10.93 0.18 14.73
C ARG A 403 -11.85 -1.05 14.65
N LEU A 404 -11.32 -2.20 14.21
CA LEU A 404 -12.10 -3.45 14.19
C LEU A 404 -12.45 -3.89 15.62
N LEU A 405 -11.50 -3.80 16.55
CA LEU A 405 -11.76 -4.08 17.96
C LEU A 405 -12.82 -3.15 18.55
N THR A 406 -12.79 -1.84 18.22
CA THR A 406 -13.84 -0.89 18.63
C THR A 406 -15.21 -1.27 18.07
N GLU A 407 -15.32 -1.70 16.81
CA GLU A 407 -16.60 -2.12 16.24
C GLU A 407 -17.09 -3.44 16.86
N LEU A 408 -16.19 -4.39 17.17
CA LEU A 408 -16.54 -5.59 17.94
C LEU A 408 -17.04 -5.25 19.35
N GLN A 409 -16.43 -4.28 20.02
CA GLN A 409 -16.92 -3.79 21.31
C GLN A 409 -18.32 -3.17 21.18
N GLY A 410 -18.60 -2.47 20.07
CA GLY A 410 -19.95 -2.01 19.71
C GLY A 410 -20.95 -3.16 19.58
N LEU A 411 -20.57 -4.26 18.92
CA LEU A 411 -21.38 -5.48 18.84
C LEU A 411 -21.62 -6.09 20.22
N ALA A 412 -20.58 -6.20 21.07
CA ALA A 412 -20.75 -6.70 22.43
C ALA A 412 -21.71 -5.82 23.24
N GLY A 413 -21.65 -4.50 23.10
CA GLY A 413 -22.60 -3.56 23.70
C GLY A 413 -24.03 -3.79 23.23
N ALA A 414 -24.26 -3.94 21.92
CA ALA A 414 -25.59 -4.24 21.37
C ALA A 414 -26.14 -5.59 21.88
N ALA A 415 -25.26 -6.57 22.07
CA ALA A 415 -25.60 -7.89 22.60
C ALA A 415 -25.99 -7.89 24.10
N ASP A 416 -25.80 -6.78 24.84
CA ASP A 416 -26.08 -6.69 26.28
C ASP A 416 -27.54 -6.97 26.62
N ALA A 417 -28.44 -6.44 25.81
CA ALA A 417 -29.88 -6.63 25.94
C ALA A 417 -30.31 -8.12 25.88
N TYR A 418 -29.47 -8.98 25.29
CA TYR A 418 -29.74 -10.41 25.09
C TYR A 418 -28.78 -11.31 25.86
N SER A 419 -28.05 -10.77 26.85
CA SER A 419 -27.08 -11.52 27.66
C SER A 419 -27.65 -12.71 28.46
N HIS A 420 -28.98 -12.78 28.61
CA HIS A 420 -29.69 -13.91 29.19
C HIS A 420 -29.75 -15.14 28.26
N LEU A 421 -29.49 -14.96 26.96
CA LEU A 421 -29.37 -16.04 25.99
C LEU A 421 -27.93 -16.58 26.03
N GLY A 422 -27.76 -17.88 26.26
CA GLY A 422 -26.45 -18.52 26.43
C GLY A 422 -25.48 -18.23 25.29
N ASP A 423 -25.90 -18.46 24.05
CA ASP A 423 -25.08 -18.24 22.85
C ASP A 423 -24.64 -16.78 22.68
N VAL A 424 -25.49 -15.82 23.09
CA VAL A 424 -25.15 -14.39 23.03
C VAL A 424 -24.12 -14.04 24.09
N ALA A 425 -24.22 -14.62 25.29
CA ALA A 425 -23.23 -14.47 26.33
C ALA A 425 -21.87 -15.05 25.90
N GLU A 426 -21.86 -16.17 25.18
CA GLU A 426 -20.65 -16.76 24.60
C GLU A 426 -20.00 -15.87 23.53
N LEU A 427 -20.80 -15.33 22.60
CA LEU A 427 -20.31 -14.36 21.61
C LEU A 427 -19.65 -13.14 22.28
N ARG A 428 -20.31 -12.57 23.30
CA ARG A 428 -19.75 -11.45 24.08
C ARG A 428 -18.44 -11.82 24.75
N HIS A 429 -18.37 -13.00 25.38
CA HIS A 429 -17.14 -13.48 26.02
C HIS A 429 -16.01 -13.65 25.00
N ALA A 430 -16.30 -14.16 23.80
CA ALA A 430 -15.32 -14.28 22.73
C ALA A 430 -14.77 -12.92 22.28
N ILE A 431 -15.62 -11.90 22.15
CA ILE A 431 -15.21 -10.52 21.82
C ILE A 431 -14.29 -9.95 22.90
N THR A 432 -14.61 -10.14 24.19
CA THR A 432 -13.79 -9.64 25.30
C THR A 432 -12.39 -10.26 25.30
N ARG A 433 -12.27 -11.57 25.03
CA ARG A 433 -10.96 -12.25 24.93
C ARG A 433 -10.07 -11.70 23.81
N MET A 434 -10.65 -11.19 22.73
CA MET A 434 -9.87 -10.53 21.67
C MET A 434 -9.31 -9.18 22.09
N SER A 435 -10.00 -8.46 22.98
CA SER A 435 -9.56 -7.15 23.48
C SER A 435 -8.45 -7.27 24.54
N HIS A 436 -8.38 -8.42 25.22
CA HIS A 436 -7.41 -8.73 26.25
C HIS A 436 -6.84 -10.14 26.00
N PRO A 437 -5.89 -10.31 25.06
CA PRO A 437 -5.24 -11.59 24.90
C PRO A 437 -4.56 -11.97 26.22
N GLU A 438 -4.92 -13.12 26.79
CA GLU A 438 -4.21 -13.69 27.94
C GLU A 438 -2.72 -13.80 27.57
N THR A 439 -1.88 -13.11 28.35
CA THR A 439 -0.42 -12.99 28.15
C THR A 439 0.30 -14.31 28.33
#